data_AF-A0A3E4MYC0-F1
#
_entry.id   AF-A0A3E4MYC0-F1
#
_cell.length_a   1.000
_cell.length_b   1.000
_cell.length_c   1.000
_cell.angle_alpha   90.00
_cell.angle_beta   90.00
_cell.angle_gamma   90.00
#
_symmetry.space_group_name_H-M   'P 1'
#
loop_
_entity.id
_entity.type
_entity.pdbx_description
1 polymer ?
#
loop_
_entity_poly.entity_id
_entity_poly.type
_entity_poly.pdbx_seq_one_letter_code
_entity_poly.pdbx_strand_id
1 'polypeptide(L)'
;MNLDLCTIDWTAIGSIATVIAMIIAYRTIYISVKQNKDNQKFQTLLVQREIEQKRLDELVDNIMIINDSIQPIVVADYSVKLTKGIFTEDDRHFIDEMAANDISNNNRLSVQLIKYDRNESAKKVLMILSNMRQKYGEWVRDLSILNLYKTNYIIFPDELRRIILTMANMSKEIAPKYEKDIHFIINEKNNDLNKAINLMNIFCYTISSYLNEQKKIFEDELCAFVKEEQKRIDSMIFHDLIR
;
A
#
# COMPACT_ATOMS: atom_id res chain seq x y z
N MET A 1 79.69 9.75 -51.96
CA MET A 1 78.37 9.44 -51.39
C MET A 1 78.57 9.22 -49.90
N ASN A 2 78.53 10.30 -49.11
CA ASN A 2 78.59 10.22 -47.64
C ASN A 2 77.20 10.60 -47.13
N LEU A 3 76.47 9.60 -46.69
CA LEU A 3 75.27 9.77 -45.87
C LEU A 3 75.74 10.12 -44.45
N ASP A 4 76.01 11.40 -44.19
CA ASP A 4 76.02 11.89 -42.82
C ASP A 4 74.57 11.90 -42.34
N LEU A 5 74.14 10.77 -41.76
CA LEU A 5 73.01 10.79 -40.84
C LEU A 5 73.37 11.76 -39.73
N CYS A 6 72.63 12.87 -39.64
CA CYS A 6 72.65 13.78 -38.52
C CYS A 6 72.83 12.99 -37.22
N THR A 7 73.94 13.25 -36.53
CA THR A 7 74.12 12.91 -35.12
C THR A 7 72.95 13.52 -34.37
N ILE A 8 71.97 12.69 -34.01
CA ILE A 8 70.90 13.11 -33.11
C ILE A 8 71.58 13.38 -31.78
N ASP A 9 71.67 14.66 -31.40
CA ASP A 9 72.25 15.09 -30.13
C ASP A 9 71.53 14.35 -28.98
N TRP A 10 72.28 13.88 -27.98
CA TRP A 10 71.74 13.20 -26.80
C TRP A 10 70.68 14.05 -26.09
N THR A 11 70.77 15.37 -26.20
CA THR A 11 69.76 16.34 -25.74
C THR A 11 68.43 16.24 -26.50
N ALA A 12 68.46 15.96 -27.81
CA ALA A 12 67.27 15.77 -28.64
C ALA A 12 66.57 14.43 -28.33
N ILE A 13 67.35 13.36 -28.09
CA ILE A 13 66.80 12.05 -27.63
C ILE A 13 66.14 12.20 -26.25
N GLY A 14 66.79 12.91 -25.32
CA GLY A 14 66.23 13.21 -23.99
C GLY A 14 64.93 14.03 -24.06
N SER A 15 64.86 14.98 -25.00
CA SER A 15 63.65 15.79 -25.24
C SER A 15 62.49 14.94 -25.78
N ILE A 16 62.75 14.05 -26.75
CA ILE A 16 61.75 13.11 -27.27
C ILE A 16 61.25 12.17 -26.18
N ALA A 17 62.16 11.62 -25.36
CA ALA A 17 61.80 10.75 -24.24
C ALA A 17 60.92 11.47 -23.20
N THR A 18 61.21 12.74 -22.91
CA THR A 18 60.41 13.56 -21.99
C THR A 18 58.99 13.81 -22.52
N VAL A 19 58.85 14.11 -23.82
CA VAL A 19 57.54 14.29 -24.46
C VAL A 19 56.73 12.99 -24.44
N ILE A 20 57.35 11.83 -24.72
CA ILE A 20 56.68 10.53 -24.63
C ILE A 20 56.22 10.23 -23.20
N ALA A 21 57.08 10.49 -22.19
CA ALA A 21 56.73 10.32 -20.79
C ALA A 21 55.55 11.23 -20.37
N MET A 22 55.53 12.47 -20.86
CA MET A 22 54.43 13.42 -20.62
C MET A 22 53.11 12.94 -21.22
N ILE A 23 53.12 12.38 -22.45
CA ILE A 23 51.93 11.80 -23.09
C ILE A 23 51.40 10.60 -22.29
N ILE A 24 52.29 9.73 -21.82
CA ILE A 24 51.90 8.59 -20.98
C ILE A 24 51.30 9.07 -19.66
N ALA A 25 51.95 10.02 -18.97
CA ALA A 25 51.44 10.60 -17.74
C ALA A 25 50.06 11.25 -17.94
N TYR A 26 49.88 12.03 -19.01
CA TYR A 26 48.59 12.63 -19.37
C TYR A 26 47.51 11.55 -19.59
N ARG A 27 47.81 10.48 -20.33
CA ARG A 27 46.86 9.37 -20.54
C ARG A 27 46.49 8.69 -19.23
N THR A 28 47.46 8.43 -18.36
CA THR A 28 47.22 7.80 -17.05
C THR A 28 46.34 8.68 -16.16
N ILE A 29 46.61 10.00 -16.10
CA ILE A 29 45.78 10.96 -15.36
C ILE A 29 44.37 11.03 -15.94
N TYR A 30 44.23 11.09 -17.27
CA TYR A 30 42.93 11.12 -17.94
C TYR A 30 42.09 9.87 -17.63
N ILE A 31 42.69 8.67 -17.70
CA ILE A 31 42.04 7.40 -17.36
C ILE A 31 41.62 7.40 -15.89
N SER A 32 42.51 7.82 -14.97
CA SER A 32 42.22 7.89 -13.54
C SER A 32 41.06 8.84 -13.22
N VAL A 33 41.04 10.04 -13.82
CA VAL A 33 39.93 11.00 -13.65
C VAL A 33 38.62 10.44 -14.19
N LYS A 34 38.65 9.76 -15.35
CA LYS A 34 37.47 9.11 -15.92
C LYS A 34 36.95 8.01 -14.98
N GLN A 35 37.82 7.11 -14.52
CA GLN A 35 37.47 6.04 -13.57
C GLN A 35 36.89 6.60 -12.27
N ASN A 36 37.46 7.68 -11.73
CA ASN A 36 36.94 8.30 -10.51
C ASN A 36 35.53 8.87 -10.72
N LYS A 37 35.27 9.53 -11.86
CA LYS A 37 33.94 10.04 -12.21
C LYS A 37 32.92 8.92 -12.38
N ASP A 38 33.30 7.84 -13.06
CA ASP A 38 32.44 6.67 -13.27
C ASP A 38 32.14 5.98 -11.91
N ASN A 39 33.14 5.88 -11.03
CA ASN A 39 32.95 5.35 -9.67
C ASN A 39 32.02 6.23 -8.83
N GLN A 40 32.19 7.56 -8.85
CA GLN A 40 31.27 8.48 -8.15
C GLN A 40 29.83 8.36 -8.64
N LYS A 41 29.64 8.23 -9.97
CA LYS A 41 28.33 8.00 -10.57
C LYS A 41 27.73 6.67 -10.10
N PHE A 42 28.53 5.60 -10.11
CA PHE A 42 28.11 4.29 -9.63
C PHE A 42 27.69 4.31 -8.15
N GLN A 43 28.49 4.92 -7.27
CA GLN A 43 28.15 5.08 -5.85
C GLN A 43 26.84 5.84 -5.66
N THR A 44 26.60 6.89 -6.46
CA THR A 44 25.34 7.65 -6.43
C THR A 44 24.16 6.77 -6.82
N LEU A 45 24.29 5.94 -7.85
CA LEU A 45 23.26 4.99 -8.28
C LEU A 45 22.98 3.91 -7.21
N LEU A 46 24.02 3.43 -6.53
CA LEU A 46 23.85 2.47 -5.42
C LEU A 46 23.02 3.08 -4.28
N VAL A 47 23.36 4.30 -3.84
CA VAL A 47 22.61 5.00 -2.79
C VAL A 47 21.17 5.26 -3.24
N GLN A 48 20.96 5.67 -4.48
CA GLN A 48 19.62 5.89 -5.02
C GLN A 48 18.79 4.59 -5.03
N ARG A 49 19.39 3.47 -5.44
CA ARG A 49 18.74 2.15 -5.41
C ARG A 49 18.36 1.76 -3.99
N GLU A 50 19.25 1.95 -3.02
CA GLU A 50 18.99 1.64 -1.61
C GLU A 50 17.82 2.48 -1.05
N ILE A 51 17.77 3.77 -1.39
CA ILE A 51 16.66 4.66 -1.02
C ILE A 51 15.34 4.17 -1.62
N GLU A 52 15.33 3.79 -2.89
CA GLU A 52 14.13 3.33 -3.59
C GLU A 52 13.66 1.96 -3.08
N GLN A 53 14.60 1.05 -2.76
CA GLN A 53 14.28 -0.21 -2.09
C GLN A 53 13.61 0.03 -0.74
N LYS A 54 14.21 0.88 0.10
CA LYS A 54 13.65 1.20 1.41
C LYS A 54 12.26 1.85 1.31
N ARG A 55 12.01 2.67 0.28
CA ARG A 55 10.69 3.24 0.01
C ARG A 55 9.66 2.19 -0.39
N LEU A 56 10.06 1.19 -1.18
CA LEU A 56 9.19 0.07 -1.55
C LEU A 56 8.87 -0.78 -0.33
N ASP A 57 9.87 -1.15 0.45
CA ASP A 57 9.71 -1.96 1.66
C ASP A 57 8.79 -1.25 2.67
N GLU A 58 9.01 0.04 2.93
CA GLU A 58 8.16 0.84 3.84
C GLU A 58 6.71 0.91 3.35
N LEU A 59 6.48 1.05 2.04
CA LEU A 59 5.14 1.07 1.47
C LEU A 59 4.46 -0.29 1.64
N VAL A 60 5.16 -1.37 1.29
CA VAL A 60 4.64 -2.75 1.41
C VAL A 60 4.33 -3.08 2.86
N ASP A 61 5.20 -2.75 3.81
CA ASP A 61 4.97 -2.97 5.24
C ASP A 61 3.71 -2.25 5.73
N ASN A 62 3.55 -0.96 5.36
CA ASN A 62 2.36 -0.21 5.73
C ASN A 62 1.08 -0.81 5.14
N ILE A 63 1.15 -1.22 3.87
CA ILE A 63 0.06 -1.89 3.16
C ILE A 63 -0.32 -3.20 3.85
N MET A 64 0.66 -4.03 4.21
CA MET A 64 0.46 -5.31 4.88
C MET A 64 -0.19 -5.13 6.25
N ILE A 65 0.29 -4.18 7.06
CA ILE A 65 -0.32 -3.89 8.37
C ILE A 65 -1.80 -3.50 8.22
N ILE A 66 -2.14 -2.67 7.22
CA ILE A 66 -3.55 -2.31 6.96
C ILE A 66 -4.35 -3.55 6.52
N ASN A 67 -3.84 -4.31 5.55
CA ASN A 67 -4.52 -5.48 4.99
C ASN A 67 -4.77 -6.59 6.04
N ASP A 68 -3.80 -6.85 6.91
CA ASP A 68 -3.88 -7.88 7.94
C ASP A 68 -4.89 -7.54 9.04
N SER A 69 -5.14 -6.25 9.24
CA SER A 69 -6.21 -5.78 10.13
C SER A 69 -7.61 -5.93 9.54
N ILE A 70 -7.74 -6.17 8.22
CA ILE A 70 -9.02 -6.44 7.56
C ILE A 70 -9.27 -7.95 7.59
N GLN A 71 -10.17 -8.37 8.48
CA GLN A 71 -10.44 -9.78 8.74
C GLN A 71 -11.91 -10.14 8.44
N PRO A 72 -12.21 -10.70 7.26
CA PRO A 72 -13.58 -11.06 6.86
C PRO A 72 -14.26 -12.07 7.78
N ILE A 73 -13.48 -12.92 8.45
CA ILE A 73 -14.01 -13.90 9.42
C ILE A 73 -14.55 -13.22 10.67
N VAL A 74 -13.89 -12.16 11.13
CA VAL A 74 -14.31 -11.36 12.28
C VAL A 74 -15.61 -10.63 11.98
N VAL A 75 -15.80 -10.17 10.73
CA VAL A 75 -17.07 -9.60 10.27
C VAL A 75 -18.22 -10.56 10.51
N ALA A 76 -18.07 -11.82 10.09
CA ALA A 76 -19.09 -12.84 10.26
C ALA A 76 -19.33 -13.18 11.75
N ASP A 77 -18.27 -13.45 12.50
CA ASP A 77 -18.36 -13.88 13.91
C ASP A 77 -19.05 -12.82 14.78
N TYR A 78 -18.56 -11.59 14.76
CA TYR A 78 -19.06 -10.54 15.64
C TYR A 78 -20.45 -10.03 15.25
N SER A 79 -20.79 -10.08 13.96
CA SER A 79 -22.17 -9.79 13.53
C SER A 79 -23.16 -10.84 14.02
N VAL A 80 -22.78 -12.13 13.99
CA VAL A 80 -23.59 -13.22 14.53
C VAL A 80 -23.71 -13.14 16.05
N LYS A 81 -22.63 -12.78 16.74
CA LYS A 81 -22.65 -12.54 18.19
C LYS A 81 -23.60 -11.39 18.55
N LEU A 82 -23.58 -10.30 17.79
CA LEU A 82 -24.51 -9.18 17.96
C LEU A 82 -25.97 -9.61 17.76
N THR A 83 -26.27 -10.28 16.64
CA THR A 83 -27.64 -10.66 16.28
C THR A 83 -28.21 -11.67 17.27
N LYS A 84 -27.39 -12.60 17.77
CA LYS A 84 -27.77 -13.57 18.82
C LYS A 84 -27.74 -12.99 20.24
N GLY A 85 -27.06 -11.87 20.47
CA GLY A 85 -26.96 -11.23 21.79
C GLY A 85 -26.08 -11.94 22.79
N ILE A 86 -24.96 -12.49 22.32
CA ILE A 86 -24.05 -13.33 23.12
C ILE A 86 -22.70 -12.66 23.41
N PHE A 87 -22.66 -11.33 23.48
CA PHE A 87 -21.42 -10.60 23.76
C PHE A 87 -20.98 -10.71 25.22
N THR A 88 -19.71 -11.02 25.40
CA THR A 88 -18.97 -10.96 26.67
C THR A 88 -18.32 -9.59 26.86
N GLU A 89 -17.78 -9.32 28.05
CA GLU A 89 -16.99 -8.10 28.29
C GLU A 89 -15.71 -8.09 27.43
N ASP A 90 -15.09 -9.25 27.22
CA ASP A 90 -13.93 -9.40 26.33
C ASP A 90 -14.29 -9.04 24.88
N ASP A 91 -15.47 -9.43 24.40
CA ASP A 91 -15.94 -9.04 23.07
C ASP A 91 -16.14 -7.52 22.95
N ARG A 92 -16.53 -6.82 24.03
CA ARG A 92 -16.66 -5.35 24.02
C ARG A 92 -15.29 -4.69 23.91
N HIS A 93 -14.34 -5.12 24.74
CA HIS A 93 -12.97 -4.64 24.67
C HIS A 93 -12.35 -4.86 23.28
N PHE A 94 -12.62 -6.00 22.66
CA PHE A 94 -12.17 -6.28 21.30
C PHE A 94 -12.81 -5.35 20.26
N ILE A 95 -14.11 -5.03 20.36
CA ILE A 95 -14.77 -4.07 19.47
C ILE A 95 -14.18 -2.66 19.65
N ASP A 96 -13.93 -2.23 20.88
CA ASP A 96 -13.32 -0.92 21.16
C ASP A 96 -11.89 -0.83 20.59
N GLU A 97 -11.10 -1.89 20.76
CA GLU A 97 -9.77 -1.99 20.16
C GLU A 97 -9.84 -1.96 18.62
N MET A 98 -10.82 -2.65 18.04
CA MET A 98 -11.05 -2.65 16.59
C MET A 98 -11.40 -1.25 16.06
N ALA A 99 -12.23 -0.50 16.78
CA ALA A 99 -12.56 0.87 16.42
C ALA A 99 -11.34 1.81 16.52
N ALA A 100 -10.50 1.67 17.55
CA ALA A 100 -9.27 2.44 17.69
C ALA A 100 -8.25 2.10 16.57
N ASN A 101 -8.09 0.81 16.27
CA ASN A 101 -7.27 0.32 15.17
C ASN A 101 -7.84 0.77 13.82
N ASP A 102 -9.17 0.93 13.70
CA ASP A 102 -9.80 1.43 12.48
C ASP A 102 -9.26 2.83 12.12
N ILE A 103 -9.31 3.73 13.10
CA ILE A 103 -8.81 5.12 12.99
C ILE A 103 -7.31 5.12 12.66
N SER A 104 -6.52 4.33 13.38
CA SER A 104 -5.07 4.28 13.20
C SER A 104 -4.68 3.86 11.77
N ASN A 105 -5.27 2.78 11.23
CA ASN A 105 -4.88 2.34 9.89
C ASN A 105 -5.53 3.20 8.78
N ASN A 106 -6.65 3.88 9.04
CA ASN A 106 -7.17 4.91 8.13
C ASN A 106 -6.20 6.10 8.02
N ASN A 107 -5.61 6.55 9.12
CA ASN A 107 -4.56 7.57 9.10
C ASN A 107 -3.32 7.08 8.36
N ARG A 108 -2.86 5.85 8.63
CA ARG A 108 -1.73 5.24 7.92
C ARG A 108 -1.98 5.18 6.41
N LEU A 109 -3.15 4.72 5.99
CA LEU A 109 -3.54 4.66 4.58
C LEU A 109 -3.58 6.05 3.93
N SER A 110 -4.18 7.04 4.60
CA SER A 110 -4.26 8.42 4.11
C SER A 110 -2.89 9.00 3.84
N VAL A 111 -1.92 8.75 4.73
CA VAL A 111 -0.53 9.17 4.54
C VAL A 111 0.07 8.53 3.29
N GLN A 112 -0.16 7.22 3.05
CA GLN A 112 0.35 6.57 1.85
C GLN A 112 -0.30 7.10 0.56
N LEU A 113 -1.62 7.33 0.57
CA LEU A 113 -2.33 7.90 -0.58
C LEU A 113 -1.77 9.29 -0.96
N ILE A 114 -1.44 10.13 0.03
CA ILE A 114 -0.81 11.43 -0.21
C ILE A 114 0.63 11.27 -0.72
N LYS A 115 1.43 10.43 -0.06
CA LYS A 115 2.85 10.20 -0.39
C LYS A 115 3.02 9.66 -1.82
N TYR A 116 2.08 8.84 -2.29
CA TYR A 116 2.15 8.17 -3.59
C TYR A 116 1.10 8.65 -4.61
N ASP A 117 0.49 9.83 -4.41
CA ASP A 117 -0.58 10.34 -5.29
C ASP A 117 -0.18 10.43 -6.77
N ARG A 118 1.11 10.68 -7.05
CA ARG A 118 1.67 10.77 -8.41
C ARG A 118 2.22 9.45 -8.95
N ASN A 119 2.25 8.38 -8.15
CA ASN A 119 2.69 7.06 -8.59
C ASN A 119 1.45 6.23 -8.95
N GLU A 120 1.10 6.19 -10.24
CA GLU A 120 -0.11 5.51 -10.73
C GLU A 120 -0.16 4.02 -10.33
N SER A 121 0.99 3.33 -10.39
CA SER A 121 1.09 1.90 -10.03
C SER A 121 0.78 1.68 -8.55
N ALA A 122 1.38 2.47 -7.66
CA ALA A 122 1.13 2.40 -6.22
C ALA A 122 -0.30 2.84 -5.88
N LYS A 123 -0.78 3.90 -6.54
CA LYS A 123 -2.13 4.44 -6.36
C LYS A 123 -3.21 3.40 -6.64
N LYS A 124 -3.04 2.60 -7.69
CA LYS A 124 -3.98 1.51 -8.01
C LYS A 124 -4.14 0.53 -6.85
N VAL A 125 -3.04 0.05 -6.28
CA VAL A 125 -3.04 -0.88 -5.13
C VAL A 125 -3.63 -0.22 -3.89
N LEU A 126 -3.23 1.02 -3.60
CA LEU A 126 -3.72 1.79 -2.45
C LEU A 126 -5.23 2.09 -2.55
N MET A 127 -5.76 2.30 -3.75
CA MET A 127 -7.20 2.52 -3.95
C MET A 127 -8.02 1.26 -3.68
N ILE A 128 -7.55 0.08 -4.10
CA ILE A 128 -8.22 -1.19 -3.78
C ILE A 128 -8.23 -1.41 -2.25
N LEU A 129 -7.08 -1.20 -1.61
CA LEU A 129 -6.96 -1.27 -0.15
C LEU A 129 -7.88 -0.27 0.55
N SER A 130 -7.98 0.95 0.02
CA SER A 130 -8.87 2.00 0.54
C SER A 130 -10.33 1.61 0.46
N ASN A 131 -10.76 1.03 -0.66
CA ASN A 131 -12.15 0.59 -0.82
C ASN A 131 -12.47 -0.53 0.16
N MET A 132 -11.61 -1.55 0.28
CA MET A 132 -11.78 -2.61 1.27
C MET A 132 -11.85 -2.04 2.69
N ARG A 133 -10.93 -1.14 3.04
CA ARG A 133 -10.86 -0.54 4.36
C ARG A 133 -12.10 0.28 4.67
N GLN A 134 -12.59 1.08 3.74
CA GLN A 134 -13.81 1.85 3.91
C GLN A 134 -15.00 0.94 4.25
N LYS A 135 -15.20 -0.14 3.49
CA LYS A 135 -16.32 -1.07 3.74
C LYS A 135 -16.16 -1.80 5.09
N TYR A 136 -14.93 -2.17 5.45
CA TYR A 136 -14.64 -2.76 6.76
C TYR A 136 -14.90 -1.77 7.91
N GLY A 137 -14.42 -0.53 7.81
CA GLY A 137 -14.58 0.50 8.84
C GLY A 137 -16.04 0.90 9.07
N GLU A 138 -16.86 0.96 8.01
CA GLU A 138 -18.30 1.17 8.15
C GLU A 138 -18.96 0.00 8.91
N TRP A 139 -18.54 -1.24 8.67
CA TRP A 139 -18.98 -2.37 9.47
C TRP A 139 -18.54 -2.27 10.94
N VAL A 140 -17.29 -1.91 11.23
CA VAL A 140 -16.81 -1.71 12.61
C VAL A 140 -17.65 -0.64 13.31
N ARG A 141 -17.94 0.46 12.63
CA ARG A 141 -18.76 1.55 13.14
C ARG A 141 -20.19 1.09 13.46
N ASP A 142 -20.84 0.43 12.51
CA ASP A 142 -22.22 -0.05 12.66
C ASP A 142 -22.32 -1.10 13.78
N LEU A 143 -21.36 -2.02 13.86
CA LEU A 143 -21.25 -3.01 14.94
C LEU A 143 -21.08 -2.33 16.30
N SER A 144 -20.14 -1.38 16.42
CA SER A 144 -19.84 -0.68 17.67
C SER A 144 -21.06 0.06 18.19
N ILE A 145 -21.76 0.77 17.30
CA ILE A 145 -22.97 1.49 17.68
C ILE A 145 -24.07 0.51 18.08
N LEU A 146 -24.35 -0.54 17.31
CA LEU A 146 -25.38 -1.53 17.67
C LEU A 146 -25.04 -2.31 18.95
N ASN A 147 -23.76 -2.49 19.28
CA ASN A 147 -23.33 -3.05 20.56
C ASN A 147 -23.65 -2.12 21.75
N LEU A 148 -23.42 -0.81 21.61
CA LEU A 148 -23.81 0.20 22.61
C LEU A 148 -25.32 0.20 22.86
N TYR A 149 -26.12 -0.07 21.83
CA TYR A 149 -27.57 -0.24 21.99
C TYR A 149 -27.92 -1.34 22.99
N LYS A 150 -27.35 -2.54 22.79
CA LYS A 150 -27.70 -3.73 23.57
C LYS A 150 -27.22 -3.64 25.02
N THR A 151 -26.19 -2.85 25.28
CA THR A 151 -25.57 -2.73 26.60
C THR A 151 -26.18 -1.60 27.43
N ASN A 152 -26.47 -0.45 26.81
CA ASN A 152 -26.86 0.75 27.54
C ASN A 152 -28.28 1.28 27.21
N TYR A 153 -29.01 0.66 26.27
CA TYR A 153 -30.35 1.06 25.82
C TYR A 153 -30.48 2.52 25.32
N ILE A 154 -29.36 3.21 25.09
CA ILE A 154 -29.36 4.63 24.68
C ILE A 154 -28.62 4.75 23.36
N ILE A 155 -29.40 4.84 22.28
CA ILE A 155 -28.96 5.36 20.98
C ILE A 155 -29.99 6.39 20.55
N PHE A 156 -29.51 7.51 20.02
CA PHE A 156 -30.41 8.50 19.44
C PHE A 156 -31.11 7.89 18.21
N PRO A 157 -32.45 7.96 18.08
CA PRO A 157 -33.18 7.38 16.95
C PRO A 157 -32.60 7.73 15.57
N ASP A 158 -32.00 8.91 15.44
CA ASP A 158 -31.35 9.37 14.21
C ASP A 158 -30.09 8.57 13.85
N GLU A 159 -29.29 8.15 14.84
CA GLU A 159 -28.11 7.30 14.63
C GLU A 159 -28.51 5.91 14.14
N LEU A 160 -29.57 5.34 14.72
CA LEU A 160 -30.09 4.04 14.32
C LEU A 160 -30.63 4.08 12.88
N ARG A 161 -31.36 5.14 12.52
CA ARG A 161 -31.83 5.37 11.14
C ARG A 161 -30.67 5.51 10.16
N ARG A 162 -29.61 6.23 10.56
CA ARG A 162 -28.41 6.38 9.75
C ARG A 162 -27.73 5.03 9.49
N ILE A 163 -27.59 4.19 10.51
CA ILE A 163 -27.01 2.85 10.38
C ILE A 163 -27.84 1.97 9.44
N ILE A 164 -29.17 1.98 9.58
CA ILE A 164 -30.05 1.25 8.68
C ILE A 164 -29.85 1.70 7.23
N LEU A 165 -29.75 3.01 6.99
CA LEU A 165 -29.50 3.56 5.66
C LEU A 165 -28.12 3.16 5.12
N THR A 166 -27.07 3.25 5.94
CA THR A 166 -25.70 2.86 5.56
C THR A 166 -25.66 1.38 5.16
N MET A 167 -26.10 0.49 6.04
CA MET A 167 -26.13 -0.96 5.79
C MET A 167 -26.95 -1.30 4.55
N ALA A 168 -28.11 -0.65 4.36
CA ALA A 168 -28.98 -0.90 3.21
C ALA A 168 -28.34 -0.47 1.90
N ASN A 169 -27.81 0.76 1.84
CA ASN A 169 -27.20 1.30 0.63
C ASN A 169 -25.95 0.52 0.24
N MET A 170 -25.08 0.23 1.21
CA MET A 170 -23.85 -0.51 0.97
C MET A 170 -24.14 -1.96 0.56
N SER A 171 -25.13 -2.61 1.19
CA SER A 171 -25.52 -3.97 0.79
C SER A 171 -26.08 -4.02 -0.63
N LYS A 172 -26.85 -3.00 -1.05
CA LYS A 172 -27.37 -2.89 -2.42
C LYS A 172 -26.26 -2.62 -3.44
N GLU A 173 -25.30 -1.76 -3.09
CA GLU A 173 -24.14 -1.45 -3.94
C GLU A 173 -23.30 -2.71 -4.21
N ILE A 174 -23.02 -3.48 -3.17
CA ILE A 174 -22.15 -4.66 -3.25
C ILE A 174 -22.90 -5.88 -3.82
N ALA A 175 -24.13 -6.12 -3.36
CA ALA A 175 -24.91 -7.30 -3.70
C ALA A 175 -26.36 -6.92 -4.04
N PRO A 176 -26.61 -6.37 -5.25
CA PRO A 176 -27.95 -5.94 -5.68
C PRO A 176 -29.04 -7.01 -5.58
N LYS A 177 -28.65 -8.29 -5.60
CA LYS A 177 -29.57 -9.43 -5.42
C LYS A 177 -30.39 -9.36 -4.12
N TYR A 178 -29.90 -8.69 -3.07
CA TYR A 178 -30.60 -8.52 -1.80
C TYR A 178 -31.54 -7.30 -1.77
N GLU A 179 -31.65 -6.52 -2.85
CA GLU A 179 -32.44 -5.28 -2.84
C GLU A 179 -33.90 -5.49 -2.42
N LYS A 180 -34.54 -6.57 -2.88
CA LYS A 180 -35.92 -6.91 -2.51
C LYS A 180 -36.04 -7.26 -1.03
N ASP A 181 -35.11 -8.05 -0.50
CA ASP A 181 -35.11 -8.47 0.91
C ASP A 181 -34.85 -7.26 1.82
N ILE A 182 -33.92 -6.38 1.44
CA ILE A 182 -33.64 -5.12 2.15
C ILE A 182 -34.88 -4.23 2.15
N HIS A 183 -35.56 -4.09 1.00
CA HIS A 183 -36.79 -3.30 0.92
C HIS A 183 -37.90 -3.87 1.81
N PHE A 184 -38.03 -5.20 1.87
CA PHE A 184 -38.96 -5.87 2.77
C PHE A 184 -38.64 -5.57 4.24
N ILE A 185 -37.38 -5.72 4.68
CA ILE A 185 -36.95 -5.44 6.06
C ILE A 185 -37.22 -3.99 6.45
N ILE A 186 -36.91 -3.03 5.58
CA ILE A 186 -37.11 -1.59 5.88
C ILE A 186 -38.59 -1.25 6.06
N ASN A 187 -39.47 -1.86 5.25
CA ASN A 187 -40.91 -1.58 5.25
C ASN A 187 -41.70 -2.44 6.24
N GLU A 188 -41.08 -3.43 6.87
CA GLU A 188 -41.74 -4.27 7.87
C GLU A 188 -42.26 -3.40 9.03
N LYS A 189 -43.46 -3.71 9.53
CA LYS A 189 -44.04 -3.07 10.73
C LYS A 189 -43.33 -3.59 11.98
N ASN A 190 -42.08 -3.17 12.15
CA ASN A 190 -41.21 -3.53 13.25
C ASN A 190 -40.52 -2.27 13.81
N ASN A 191 -39.99 -2.35 15.03
CA ASN A 191 -39.18 -1.26 15.57
C ASN A 191 -37.85 -1.14 14.80
N ASP A 192 -37.25 0.05 14.81
CA ASP A 192 -36.03 0.33 14.04
C ASP A 192 -34.85 -0.57 14.46
N LEU A 193 -34.79 -0.99 15.73
CA LEU A 193 -33.75 -1.91 16.18
C LEU A 193 -33.86 -3.26 15.48
N ASN A 194 -35.04 -3.85 15.46
CA ASN A 194 -35.27 -5.14 14.84
C ASN A 194 -34.96 -5.08 13.34
N LYS A 195 -35.26 -3.95 12.69
CA LYS A 195 -34.83 -3.70 11.30
C LYS A 195 -33.31 -3.69 11.17
N ALA A 196 -32.61 -2.99 12.05
CA ALA A 196 -31.15 -2.94 12.04
C ALA A 196 -30.51 -4.32 12.28
N ILE A 197 -31.03 -5.11 13.23
CA ILE A 197 -30.56 -6.47 13.51
C ILE A 197 -30.84 -7.42 12.32
N ASN A 198 -32.03 -7.37 11.73
CA ASN A 198 -32.35 -8.18 10.55
C ASN A 198 -31.46 -7.80 9.36
N LEU A 199 -31.23 -6.51 9.16
CA LEU A 199 -30.38 -6.00 8.10
C LEU A 199 -28.90 -6.35 8.32
N MET A 200 -28.44 -6.38 9.57
CA MET A 200 -27.07 -6.79 9.93
C MET A 200 -26.75 -8.21 9.43
N ASN A 201 -27.72 -9.14 9.38
CA ASN A 201 -27.49 -10.48 8.82
C ASN A 201 -27.19 -10.45 7.31
N ILE A 202 -27.86 -9.57 6.55
CA ILE A 202 -27.57 -9.39 5.11
C ILE A 202 -26.25 -8.65 4.94
N PHE A 203 -26.05 -7.60 5.74
CA PHE A 203 -24.90 -6.74 5.66
C PHE A 203 -23.61 -7.50 5.97
N CYS A 204 -23.57 -8.30 7.03
CA CYS A 204 -22.38 -9.06 7.41
C CYS A 204 -21.95 -10.07 6.34
N TYR A 205 -22.91 -10.79 5.76
CA TYR A 205 -22.66 -11.71 4.67
C TYR A 205 -22.11 -10.97 3.45
N THR A 206 -22.74 -9.85 3.10
CA THR A 206 -22.37 -9.04 1.94
C THR A 206 -20.96 -8.45 2.08
N ILE A 207 -20.64 -7.87 3.25
CA ILE A 207 -19.31 -7.31 3.53
C ILE A 207 -18.25 -8.40 3.59
N SER A 208 -18.51 -9.50 4.30
CA SER A 208 -17.53 -10.60 4.39
C SER A 208 -17.23 -11.20 3.02
N SER A 209 -18.25 -11.43 2.18
CA SER A 209 -18.08 -11.92 0.81
C SER A 209 -17.28 -10.94 -0.04
N TYR A 210 -17.63 -9.65 0.00
CA TYR A 210 -16.91 -8.60 -0.72
C TYR A 210 -15.45 -8.54 -0.32
N LEU A 211 -15.15 -8.49 0.98
CA LEU A 211 -13.77 -8.42 1.46
C LEU A 211 -12.97 -9.66 1.06
N ASN A 212 -13.56 -10.85 1.11
CA ASN A 212 -12.90 -12.08 0.65
C ASN A 212 -12.56 -12.04 -0.85
N GLU A 213 -13.45 -11.52 -1.69
CA GLU A 213 -13.22 -11.39 -3.13
C GLU A 213 -12.17 -10.31 -3.42
N GLN A 214 -12.31 -9.14 -2.81
CA GLN A 214 -11.39 -8.03 -3.02
C GLN A 214 -9.99 -8.32 -2.48
N LYS A 215 -9.86 -9.08 -1.39
CA LYS A 215 -8.55 -9.45 -0.83
C LYS A 215 -7.72 -10.28 -1.82
N LYS A 216 -8.35 -11.20 -2.56
CA LYS A 216 -7.69 -11.95 -3.64
C LYS A 216 -7.20 -11.03 -4.76
N ILE A 217 -8.08 -10.14 -5.24
CA ILE A 217 -7.75 -9.16 -6.28
C ILE A 217 -6.60 -8.26 -5.82
N PHE A 218 -6.66 -7.80 -4.58
CA PHE A 218 -5.64 -6.98 -3.95
C PHE A 218 -4.29 -7.68 -3.84
N GLU A 219 -4.26 -8.94 -3.41
CA GLU A 219 -3.03 -9.74 -3.30
C GLU A 219 -2.35 -9.92 -4.68
N ASP A 220 -3.13 -10.18 -5.73
CA ASP A 220 -2.63 -10.29 -7.10
C ASP A 220 -2.03 -8.96 -7.59
N GLU A 221 -2.73 -7.85 -7.37
CA GLU A 221 -2.27 -6.51 -7.77
C GLU A 221 -1.05 -6.05 -6.97
N LEU A 222 -1.01 -6.33 -5.65
CA LEU A 222 0.15 -6.04 -4.81
C LEU A 222 1.38 -6.84 -5.30
N CYS A 223 1.20 -8.13 -5.60
CA CYS A 223 2.28 -8.96 -6.14
C CYS A 223 2.79 -8.44 -7.49
N ALA A 224 1.89 -8.02 -8.39
CA ALA A 224 2.26 -7.44 -9.67
C ALA A 224 3.02 -6.12 -9.49
N PHE A 225 2.51 -5.23 -8.63
CA PHE A 225 3.14 -3.96 -8.29
C PHE A 225 4.57 -4.14 -7.74
N VAL A 226 4.74 -4.99 -6.72
CA VAL A 226 6.05 -5.24 -6.10
C VAL A 226 7.03 -5.80 -7.13
N LYS A 227 6.61 -6.72 -7.98
CA LYS A 227 7.48 -7.28 -9.04
C LYS A 227 7.95 -6.22 -10.03
N GLU A 228 7.06 -5.35 -10.49
CA GLU A 228 7.42 -4.31 -11.45
C GLU A 228 8.29 -3.21 -10.81
N GLU A 229 7.99 -2.79 -9.59
CA GLU A 229 8.82 -1.84 -8.86
C GLU A 229 10.21 -2.42 -8.55
N GLN A 230 10.29 -3.70 -8.16
CA GLN A 230 11.57 -4.36 -7.92
C GLN A 230 12.43 -4.41 -9.21
N LYS A 231 11.83 -4.74 -10.36
CA LYS A 231 12.53 -4.70 -11.66
C LYS A 231 13.04 -3.29 -11.97
N ARG A 232 12.22 -2.25 -11.74
CA ARG A 232 12.61 -0.85 -11.93
C ARG A 232 13.82 -0.51 -11.05
N ILE A 233 13.78 -0.85 -9.78
CA ILE A 233 14.86 -0.60 -8.81
C ILE A 233 16.14 -1.34 -9.22
N ASP A 234 16.04 -2.62 -9.60
CA ASP A 234 17.18 -3.43 -10.01
C ASP A 234 17.85 -2.88 -11.27
N SER A 235 17.06 -2.40 -12.24
CA SER A 235 17.57 -1.83 -13.49
C SER A 235 18.34 -0.51 -13.34
N MET A 236 18.24 0.18 -12.20
CA MET A 236 18.96 1.45 -11.95
C MET A 236 20.49 1.30 -12.01
N ILE A 237 21.02 0.11 -11.69
CA ILE A 237 22.47 -0.15 -11.75
C ILE A 237 22.91 -0.58 -13.15
N PHE A 238 22.03 -1.26 -13.89
CA PHE A 238 22.41 -1.91 -15.17
C PHE A 238 22.32 -0.97 -16.37
N HIS A 239 21.56 0.12 -16.30
CA HIS A 239 21.34 1.00 -17.46
C HIS A 239 22.56 1.81 -17.92
N ASP A 240 23.60 1.95 -17.09
CA ASP A 240 24.78 2.76 -17.39
C ASP A 240 26.09 1.96 -17.55
N LEU A 241 26.07 0.64 -17.36
CA LEU A 241 27.26 -0.20 -17.53
C LEU A 241 27.53 -0.62 -18.99
N ILE A 242 26.64 -0.28 -19.92
CA ILE A 242 26.67 -0.71 -21.34
C ILE A 242 27.00 0.44 -22.32
N ARG A 243 27.28 1.67 -21.84
CA ARG A 243 27.62 2.81 -22.70
C ARG A 243 28.98 3.40 -22.40
#